data_AF-A0A7S0TV49-F1
#
_entry.id   AF-A0A7S0TV49-F1
#
_cell.length_a   1.000
_cell.length_b   1.000
_cell.length_c   1.000
_cell.angle_alpha   90.00
_cell.angle_beta   90.00
_cell.angle_gamma   90.00
#
_symmetry.space_group_name_H-M   'P 1'
#
loop_
_entity.id
_entity.type
_entity.pdbx_description
1 polymer ?
#
loop_
_entity_poly.entity_id
_entity_poly.type
_entity_poly.pdbx_seq_one_letter_code
_entity_poly.pdbx_strand_id
1 'polypeptide(L)'
;DRGLGWLVLCFVGVSSGVVCSLVDIGADWATDLKLGRCGRGWWMSKAACCVDSTDFAGCPEWTAWAGGEGLVALAAYAVLGTGMASLAAWLTRELAIDAAGSGIAEIKVVLGGCVLPRFLGFWTLVVKTMGVILSVGSGLSIGKEGPMIHISACIGSLWCRLFPRFRRSQALQRELLSSAAAAGMGVAFGAPIGGVLFSLEEASTYFPPRTMWKAFFCATAGVATVQYFHRLPVSGKLALFEVHFHSQWKWFEMPTFAVIGALGGILGSLVIRLILFFSSLRKTSSLNHHPVSEIITICLITSAIHWHIPLLRGGTNGLIAALFSDCSLDQGPERRGVWP
;
A
#
# COMPACT_ATOMS: atom_id res chain seq x y z
N ASP A 1 26.93 -10.12 22.54
CA ASP A 1 25.63 -9.60 23.02
C ASP A 1 25.12 -8.29 22.44
N ARG A 2 25.92 -7.23 22.25
CA ARG A 2 25.41 -5.94 21.71
C ARG A 2 25.06 -6.00 20.21
N GLY A 3 25.80 -6.78 19.42
CA GLY A 3 25.58 -6.93 17.97
C GLY A 3 24.30 -7.69 17.59
N LEU A 4 23.83 -8.61 18.43
CA LEU A 4 22.65 -9.43 18.13
C LEU A 4 21.40 -8.57 17.86
N GLY A 5 21.22 -7.47 18.60
CA GLY A 5 20.05 -6.61 18.41
C GLY A 5 20.03 -5.89 17.06
N TRP A 6 21.18 -5.43 16.59
CA TRP A 6 21.32 -4.82 15.26
C TRP A 6 21.10 -5.84 14.15
N LEU A 7 21.58 -7.07 14.35
CA LEU A 7 21.41 -8.15 13.40
C LEU A 7 19.93 -8.55 13.25
N VAL A 8 19.19 -8.66 14.35
CA VAL A 8 17.73 -8.90 14.33
C VAL A 8 16.99 -7.77 13.63
N LEU A 9 17.35 -6.50 13.91
CA LEU A 9 16.75 -5.35 13.22
C LEU A 9 17.02 -5.37 11.72
N CYS A 10 18.22 -5.76 11.29
CA CYS A 10 18.55 -5.93 9.88
C CYS A 10 17.64 -6.99 9.23
N PHE A 11 17.48 -8.15 9.86
CA PHE A 11 16.60 -9.20 9.35
C PHE A 11 15.14 -8.76 9.28
N VAL A 12 14.63 -8.05 10.30
CA VAL A 12 13.28 -7.48 10.26
C VAL A 12 13.14 -6.51 9.09
N GLY A 13 14.07 -5.56 8.94
CA GLY A 13 14.07 -4.61 7.83
C GLY A 13 14.06 -5.29 6.46
N VAL A 14 15.02 -6.18 6.21
CA VAL A 14 15.15 -6.90 4.93
C VAL A 14 13.91 -7.75 4.64
N SER A 15 13.41 -8.51 5.61
CA SER A 15 12.20 -9.33 5.40
C SER A 15 10.95 -8.49 5.17
N SER A 16 10.80 -7.35 5.87
CA SER A 16 9.73 -6.38 5.57
C SER A 16 9.86 -5.79 4.17
N GLY A 17 11.07 -5.50 3.71
CA GLY A 17 11.33 -5.03 2.34
C GLY A 17 10.98 -6.07 1.27
N VAL A 18 11.38 -7.33 1.46
CA VAL A 18 11.01 -8.44 0.56
C VAL A 18 9.49 -8.58 0.46
N VAL A 19 8.79 -8.60 1.61
CA VAL A 19 7.33 -8.74 1.61
C VAL A 19 6.65 -7.51 0.99
N CYS A 20 7.17 -6.30 1.22
CA CYS A 20 6.67 -5.10 0.55
C CYS A 20 6.80 -5.20 -0.98
N SER A 21 7.97 -5.60 -1.49
CA SER A 21 8.16 -5.77 -2.93
C SER A 21 7.26 -6.86 -3.53
N LEU A 22 6.99 -7.94 -2.79
CA LEU A 22 6.00 -8.94 -3.21
C LEU A 22 4.57 -8.36 -3.27
N VAL A 23 4.20 -7.50 -2.32
CA VAL A 23 2.91 -6.80 -2.32
C VAL A 23 2.82 -5.84 -3.51
N ASP A 24 3.87 -5.08 -3.77
CA ASP A 24 3.90 -4.08 -4.85
C ASP A 24 3.80 -4.76 -6.22
N ILE A 25 4.69 -5.71 -6.51
CA ILE A 25 4.67 -6.48 -7.77
C ILE A 25 3.35 -7.23 -7.94
N GLY A 26 2.84 -7.83 -6.87
CA GLY A 26 1.57 -8.57 -6.89
C GLY A 26 0.36 -7.67 -7.13
N ALA A 27 0.32 -6.49 -6.50
CA ALA A 27 -0.77 -5.53 -6.65
C ALA A 27 -0.77 -4.89 -8.05
N ASP A 28 0.40 -4.58 -8.60
CA ASP A 28 0.54 -4.07 -9.96
C ASP A 28 0.06 -5.12 -10.98
N TRP A 29 0.53 -6.36 -10.84
CA TRP A 29 0.06 -7.49 -11.67
C TRP A 29 -1.46 -7.69 -11.55
N ALA A 30 -2.02 -7.69 -10.35
CA ALA A 30 -3.45 -7.89 -10.15
C ALA A 30 -4.29 -6.74 -10.73
N THR A 31 -3.78 -5.51 -10.67
CA THR A 31 -4.43 -4.34 -11.27
C THR A 31 -4.43 -4.43 -12.79
N ASP A 32 -3.27 -4.76 -13.37
CA ASP A 32 -3.07 -4.90 -14.82
C ASP A 32 -3.88 -6.05 -15.40
N LEU A 33 -4.02 -7.15 -14.66
CA LEU A 33 -4.81 -8.31 -15.07
C LEU A 33 -6.27 -7.96 -15.36
N LYS A 34 -6.84 -6.91 -14.74
CA LYS A 34 -8.20 -6.45 -15.07
C LYS A 34 -8.30 -5.73 -16.41
N LEU A 35 -7.20 -5.15 -16.89
CA LEU A 35 -7.13 -4.37 -18.11
C LEU A 35 -6.72 -5.22 -19.30
N GLY A 36 -5.87 -6.22 -19.08
CA GLY A 36 -5.40 -7.11 -20.14
C GLY A 36 -4.40 -8.14 -19.65
N ARG A 37 -3.67 -8.73 -20.60
CA ARG A 37 -2.60 -9.69 -20.35
C ARG A 37 -1.41 -9.45 -21.28
N CYS A 38 -0.22 -9.78 -20.79
CA CYS A 38 1.00 -9.80 -21.59
C CYS A 38 1.08 -11.07 -22.46
N GLY A 39 1.53 -10.93 -23.70
CA GLY A 39 1.74 -12.05 -24.63
C GLY A 39 2.90 -12.98 -24.23
N ARG A 40 3.97 -12.47 -23.62
CA ARG A 40 5.13 -13.27 -23.16
C ARG A 40 4.82 -14.19 -21.99
N GLY A 41 3.85 -13.84 -21.15
CA GLY A 41 3.47 -14.62 -19.99
C GLY A 41 2.42 -13.92 -19.13
N TRP A 42 1.49 -14.70 -18.58
CA TRP A 42 0.36 -14.16 -17.82
C TRP A 42 0.74 -13.60 -16.43
N TRP A 43 1.95 -13.90 -15.94
CA TRP A 43 2.44 -13.48 -14.62
C TRP A 43 3.15 -12.11 -14.63
N MET A 44 3.39 -11.52 -15.81
CA MET A 44 4.09 -10.24 -15.93
C MET A 44 3.10 -9.08 -15.86
N SER A 45 3.42 -8.05 -15.08
CA SER A 45 2.70 -6.77 -15.10
C SER A 45 2.92 -6.06 -16.44
N LYS A 46 2.08 -5.09 -16.77
CA LYS A 46 2.19 -4.29 -17.99
C LYS A 46 3.53 -3.56 -18.03
N ALA A 47 3.96 -2.98 -16.92
CA ALA A 47 5.24 -2.29 -16.84
C ALA A 47 6.43 -3.24 -17.08
N ALA A 48 6.38 -4.47 -16.56
CA ALA A 48 7.40 -5.49 -16.81
C ALA A 48 7.33 -6.10 -18.23
N CYS A 49 6.15 -6.14 -18.85
CA CYS A 49 5.94 -6.61 -20.21
C CYS A 49 6.54 -5.64 -21.24
N CYS A 50 6.49 -4.33 -20.94
CA CYS A 50 6.83 -3.27 -21.89
C CYS A 50 8.20 -2.63 -21.64
N VAL A 51 9.10 -3.31 -20.92
CA VAL A 51 10.44 -2.80 -20.58
C VAL A 51 11.31 -2.55 -21.81
N ASP A 52 11.18 -3.42 -22.82
CA ASP A 52 11.99 -3.38 -24.05
C ASP A 52 11.36 -2.54 -25.18
N SER A 53 10.13 -2.03 -25.00
CA SER A 53 9.47 -1.27 -26.06
C SER A 53 10.00 0.16 -26.08
N THR A 54 10.87 0.45 -27.04
CA THR A 54 11.31 1.81 -27.40
C THR A 54 10.28 2.57 -28.24
N ASP A 55 9.19 1.91 -28.63
CA ASP A 55 8.21 2.45 -29.57
C ASP A 55 7.16 3.31 -28.87
N PHE A 56 7.09 4.57 -29.31
CA PHE A 56 6.14 5.59 -28.84
C PHE A 56 4.67 5.28 -29.15
N ALA A 57 4.36 4.23 -29.91
CA ALA A 57 3.03 3.88 -30.39
C ALA A 57 2.28 2.87 -29.49
N GLY A 58 2.87 2.45 -28.38
CA GLY A 58 2.28 1.50 -27.44
C GLY A 58 2.93 0.11 -27.50
N CYS A 59 2.71 -0.67 -26.45
CA CYS A 59 3.35 -1.96 -26.24
C CYS A 59 2.66 -3.06 -27.07
N PRO A 60 3.27 -3.57 -28.16
CA PRO A 60 2.60 -4.48 -29.11
C PRO A 60 2.28 -5.84 -28.49
N GLU A 61 2.98 -6.21 -27.42
CA GLU A 61 2.78 -7.48 -26.71
C GLU A 61 1.67 -7.42 -25.65
N TRP A 62 1.15 -6.23 -25.33
CA TRP A 62 0.08 -6.08 -24.37
C TRP A 62 -1.29 -6.21 -25.06
N THR A 63 -2.06 -7.20 -24.64
CA THR A 63 -3.40 -7.44 -25.20
C THR A 63 -4.47 -7.06 -24.18
N ALA A 64 -5.22 -5.99 -24.46
CA ALA A 64 -6.36 -5.60 -23.65
C ALA A 64 -7.52 -6.60 -23.82
N TRP A 65 -8.31 -6.81 -22.76
CA TRP A 65 -9.49 -7.68 -22.85
C TRP A 65 -10.47 -7.13 -23.89
N ALA A 66 -10.85 -7.98 -24.86
CA ALA A 66 -11.76 -7.64 -25.95
C ALA A 66 -11.40 -6.34 -26.71
N GLY A 67 -10.11 -6.05 -26.87
CA GLY A 67 -9.65 -4.86 -27.60
C GLY A 67 -9.73 -3.55 -26.80
N GLY A 68 -10.06 -3.60 -25.51
CA GLY A 68 -10.05 -2.45 -24.61
C GLY A 68 -11.35 -1.62 -24.58
N GLU A 69 -12.32 -1.93 -25.45
CA GLU A 69 -13.59 -1.22 -25.54
C GLU A 69 -14.80 -2.17 -25.58
N GLY A 70 -15.96 -1.63 -25.23
CA GLY A 70 -17.24 -2.35 -25.29
C GLY A 70 -17.63 -3.09 -24.02
N LEU A 71 -18.81 -3.72 -24.09
CA LEU A 71 -19.46 -4.40 -22.95
C LEU A 71 -18.66 -5.59 -22.42
N VAL A 72 -17.93 -6.30 -23.30
CA VAL A 72 -17.13 -7.47 -22.91
C VAL A 72 -15.91 -7.04 -22.07
N ALA A 73 -15.26 -5.93 -22.43
CA ALA A 73 -14.15 -5.37 -21.66
C ALA A 73 -14.62 -4.85 -20.28
N LEU A 74 -15.79 -4.20 -20.22
CA LEU A 74 -16.43 -3.80 -18.96
C LEU A 74 -16.75 -5.03 -18.09
N ALA A 75 -17.35 -6.06 -18.67
CA ALA A 75 -17.69 -7.29 -17.96
C ALA A 75 -16.44 -7.97 -17.40
N ALA A 76 -15.36 -8.07 -18.20
CA ALA A 76 -14.09 -8.62 -17.75
C ALA A 76 -13.49 -7.80 -16.58
N TYR A 77 -13.47 -6.47 -16.70
CA TYR A 77 -12.98 -5.58 -15.66
C TYR A 77 -13.77 -5.75 -14.35
N ALA A 78 -15.10 -5.75 -14.43
CA ALA A 78 -15.98 -5.88 -13.27
C ALA A 78 -15.91 -7.27 -12.62
N VAL A 79 -15.90 -8.35 -13.42
CA VAL A 79 -15.84 -9.73 -12.90
C VAL A 79 -14.48 -10.01 -12.26
N LEU A 80 -13.38 -9.60 -12.87
CA LEU A 80 -12.04 -9.80 -12.30
C LEU A 80 -11.86 -8.97 -11.03
N GLY A 81 -12.27 -7.69 -11.04
CA GLY A 81 -12.20 -6.82 -9.85
C GLY A 81 -13.03 -7.36 -8.68
N THR A 82 -14.29 -7.70 -8.93
CA THR A 82 -15.20 -8.25 -7.90
C THR A 82 -14.76 -9.64 -7.41
N GLY A 83 -14.23 -10.48 -8.30
CA GLY A 83 -13.65 -11.78 -7.95
C GLY A 83 -12.46 -11.63 -7.00
N MET A 84 -11.53 -10.70 -7.27
CA MET A 84 -10.40 -10.44 -6.38
C MET A 84 -10.85 -9.88 -5.02
N ALA A 85 -11.77 -8.91 -5.01
CA ALA A 85 -12.26 -8.30 -3.77
C ALA A 85 -13.03 -9.31 -2.89
N SER A 86 -13.88 -10.15 -3.50
CA SER A 86 -14.62 -11.20 -2.79
C SER A 86 -13.71 -12.29 -2.24
N LEU A 87 -12.68 -12.69 -3.00
CA LEU A 87 -11.66 -13.62 -2.52
C LEU A 87 -10.87 -13.04 -1.33
N ALA A 88 -10.46 -11.77 -1.39
CA ALA A 88 -9.79 -11.10 -0.27
C ALA A 88 -10.65 -11.07 0.99
N ALA A 89 -11.95 -10.78 0.84
CA ALA A 89 -12.92 -10.77 1.93
C ALA A 89 -13.13 -12.16 2.53
N TRP A 90 -13.26 -13.17 1.67
CA TRP A 90 -13.44 -14.57 2.08
C TRP A 90 -12.21 -15.09 2.84
N LEU A 91 -11.00 -14.87 2.31
CA LEU A 91 -9.75 -15.25 2.97
C LEU A 91 -9.62 -14.61 4.36
N THR A 92 -9.93 -13.32 4.47
CA THR A 92 -9.88 -12.59 5.74
C THR A 92 -10.91 -13.15 6.73
N ARG A 93 -12.13 -13.44 6.29
CA ARG A 93 -13.20 -13.94 7.16
C ARG A 93 -12.93 -15.35 7.68
N GLU A 94 -12.52 -16.27 6.80
CA GLU A 94 -12.40 -17.69 7.16
C GLU A 94 -11.05 -18.05 7.79
N LEU A 95 -9.95 -17.44 7.33
CA LEU A 95 -8.60 -17.82 7.78
C LEU A 95 -8.08 -16.96 8.94
N ALA A 96 -8.28 -15.65 8.90
CA ALA A 96 -7.76 -14.74 9.91
C ALA A 96 -8.56 -13.44 10.01
N ILE A 97 -9.61 -13.44 10.83
CA ILE A 97 -10.44 -12.23 11.05
C ILE A 97 -9.63 -11.06 11.63
N ASP A 98 -8.57 -11.36 12.38
CA ASP A 98 -7.61 -10.39 12.95
C ASP A 98 -6.82 -9.63 11.87
N ALA A 99 -6.83 -10.09 10.61
CA ALA A 99 -6.16 -9.41 9.50
C ALA A 99 -6.97 -8.22 8.96
N ALA A 100 -8.26 -8.11 9.30
CA ALA A 100 -9.17 -7.10 8.78
C ALA A 100 -8.71 -5.67 9.09
N GLY A 101 -8.93 -4.75 8.14
CA GLY A 101 -8.60 -3.34 8.29
C GLY A 101 -7.11 -3.02 8.22
N SER A 102 -6.76 -1.79 8.63
CA SER A 102 -5.40 -1.27 8.50
C SER A 102 -4.42 -1.94 9.50
N GLY A 103 -4.81 -2.09 10.76
CA GLY A 103 -3.96 -2.63 11.83
C GLY A 103 -3.18 -1.57 12.62
N ILE A 104 -3.21 -0.30 12.22
CA ILE A 104 -2.45 0.78 12.88
C ILE A 104 -2.96 1.02 14.31
N ALA A 105 -4.29 1.10 14.49
CA ALA A 105 -4.89 1.37 15.78
C ALA A 105 -4.57 0.25 16.79
N GLU A 106 -4.62 -0.99 16.32
CA GLU A 106 -4.29 -2.18 17.09
C GLU A 106 -2.80 -2.23 17.44
N ILE A 107 -1.90 -1.86 16.50
CA ILE A 107 -0.47 -1.72 16.78
C ILE A 107 -0.22 -0.65 17.85
N LYS A 108 -0.92 0.49 17.80
CA LYS A 108 -0.84 1.53 18.84
C LYS A 108 -1.25 0.99 20.20
N VAL A 109 -2.30 0.17 20.26
CA VAL A 109 -2.74 -0.53 21.48
C VAL A 109 -1.70 -1.54 21.97
N VAL A 110 -1.05 -2.28 21.07
CA VAL A 110 0.03 -3.22 21.41
C VAL A 110 1.27 -2.52 21.95
N LEU A 111 1.68 -1.41 21.33
CA LEU A 111 2.80 -0.59 21.79
C LEU A 111 2.48 0.13 23.11
N GLY A 112 1.22 0.52 23.33
CA GLY A 112 0.69 1.01 24.61
C GLY A 112 0.69 -0.04 25.72
N GLY A 113 0.81 -1.31 25.36
CA GLY A 113 1.14 -2.40 26.27
C GLY A 113 0.08 -3.48 26.44
N CYS A 114 -1.04 -3.37 25.73
CA CYS A 114 -2.04 -4.40 25.66
C CYS A 114 -1.56 -5.57 24.78
N VAL A 115 -1.84 -6.80 25.18
CA VAL A 115 -1.46 -7.98 24.38
C VAL A 115 -2.70 -8.50 23.65
N LEU A 116 -2.73 -8.33 22.32
CA LEU A 116 -3.78 -8.92 21.49
C LEU A 116 -3.33 -10.32 21.04
N PRO A 117 -4.02 -11.40 21.45
CA PRO A 117 -3.70 -12.75 21.01
C PRO A 117 -3.96 -12.87 19.50
N ARG A 118 -3.16 -13.68 18.81
CA ARG A 118 -3.26 -14.00 17.36
C ARG A 118 -3.04 -12.84 16.37
N PHE A 119 -3.19 -11.59 16.79
CA PHE A 119 -3.00 -10.40 15.94
C PHE A 119 -1.63 -10.39 15.24
N LEU A 120 -0.54 -10.54 16.00
CA LEU A 120 0.83 -10.62 15.47
C LEU A 120 1.22 -12.06 15.06
N GLY A 121 0.29 -12.80 14.45
CA GLY A 121 0.45 -14.20 14.05
C GLY A 121 1.05 -14.37 12.64
N PHE A 122 1.66 -15.54 12.40
CA PHE A 122 2.14 -15.91 11.06
C PHE A 122 0.99 -16.06 10.05
N TRP A 123 -0.13 -16.66 10.46
CA TRP A 123 -1.31 -16.76 9.58
C TRP A 123 -1.90 -15.39 9.26
N THR A 124 -1.93 -14.47 10.23
CA THR A 124 -2.36 -13.09 10.01
C THR A 124 -1.46 -12.37 9.00
N LEU A 125 -0.14 -12.58 9.08
CA LEU A 125 0.81 -12.08 8.09
C LEU A 125 0.44 -12.55 6.67
N VAL A 126 0.32 -13.87 6.46
CA VAL A 126 0.04 -14.46 5.14
C VAL A 126 -1.29 -13.98 4.57
N VAL A 127 -2.36 -14.06 5.36
CA VAL A 127 -3.71 -13.66 4.93
C VAL A 127 -3.76 -12.16 4.63
N LYS A 128 -3.10 -11.33 5.45
CA LYS A 128 -3.08 -9.88 5.23
C LYS A 128 -2.26 -9.51 3.99
N THR A 129 -1.12 -10.14 3.76
CA THR A 129 -0.32 -9.92 2.52
C THR A 129 -1.13 -10.27 1.28
N MET A 130 -1.79 -11.44 1.24
CA MET A 130 -2.65 -11.83 0.11
C MET A 130 -3.87 -10.93 -0.04
N GLY A 131 -4.52 -10.58 1.07
CA GLY A 131 -5.69 -9.72 1.09
C GLY A 131 -5.39 -8.30 0.57
N VAL A 132 -4.22 -7.74 0.90
CA VAL A 132 -3.79 -6.43 0.39
C VAL A 132 -3.55 -6.47 -1.12
N ILE A 133 -2.84 -7.49 -1.62
CA ILE A 133 -2.60 -7.66 -3.07
C ILE A 133 -3.93 -7.69 -3.84
N LEU A 134 -4.87 -8.53 -3.38
CA LEU A 134 -6.16 -8.70 -4.04
C LEU A 134 -7.09 -7.48 -3.87
N SER A 135 -7.09 -6.83 -2.71
CA SER A 135 -7.94 -5.66 -2.47
C SER A 135 -7.46 -4.41 -3.24
N VAL A 136 -6.16 -4.16 -3.29
CA VAL A 136 -5.59 -3.10 -4.14
C VAL A 136 -5.80 -3.43 -5.61
N GLY A 137 -5.50 -4.69 -6.00
CA GLY A 137 -5.71 -5.19 -7.36
C GLY A 137 -7.15 -5.07 -7.85
N SER A 138 -8.14 -5.20 -6.96
CA SER A 138 -9.56 -5.05 -7.31
C SER A 138 -9.94 -3.65 -7.82
N GLY A 139 -9.13 -2.62 -7.55
CA GLY A 139 -9.40 -1.23 -7.97
C GLY A 139 -10.30 -0.47 -7.03
N LEU A 140 -10.54 -0.99 -5.83
CA LEU A 140 -11.09 -0.21 -4.74
C LEU A 140 -10.10 0.90 -4.35
N SER A 141 -10.61 2.03 -3.88
CA SER A 141 -9.79 3.16 -3.39
C SER A 141 -9.17 2.85 -2.02
N ILE A 142 -8.29 1.84 -1.97
CA ILE A 142 -7.62 1.33 -0.79
C ILE A 142 -6.10 1.36 -1.03
N GLY A 143 -5.34 1.69 0.01
CA GLY A 143 -3.87 1.69 -0.02
C GLY A 143 -3.25 0.52 0.75
N LYS A 144 -2.06 0.10 0.32
CA LYS A 144 -1.21 -0.90 1.01
C LYS A 144 -0.45 -0.34 2.22
N GLU A 145 -0.32 0.98 2.28
CA GLU A 145 0.54 1.71 3.24
C GLU A 145 0.25 1.37 4.71
N GLY A 146 -1.02 1.45 5.11
CA GLY A 146 -1.42 1.14 6.48
C GLY A 146 -1.22 -0.34 6.86
N PRO A 147 -1.76 -1.28 6.05
CA PRO A 147 -1.52 -2.72 6.25
C PRO A 147 -0.04 -3.12 6.30
N MET A 148 0.85 -2.43 5.60
CA MET A 148 2.29 -2.72 5.60
C MET A 148 2.94 -2.52 6.97
N ILE A 149 2.45 -1.57 7.77
CA ILE A 149 2.87 -1.41 9.17
C ILE A 149 2.57 -2.69 9.97
N HIS A 150 1.36 -3.21 9.84
CA HIS A 150 0.95 -4.41 10.57
C HIS A 150 1.72 -5.64 10.09
N ILE A 151 1.88 -5.82 8.77
CA ILE A 151 2.69 -6.89 8.18
C ILE A 151 4.12 -6.86 8.73
N SER A 152 4.76 -5.67 8.75
CA SER A 152 6.10 -5.51 9.31
C SER A 152 6.16 -5.81 10.81
N ALA A 153 5.13 -5.43 11.58
CA ALA A 153 5.03 -5.78 12.99
C ALA A 153 4.87 -7.30 13.22
N CYS A 154 4.10 -8.00 12.37
CA CYS A 154 4.00 -9.46 12.40
C CYS A 154 5.35 -10.12 12.11
N ILE A 155 6.10 -9.62 11.13
CA ILE A 155 7.48 -10.04 10.83
C ILE A 155 8.38 -9.82 12.06
N GLY A 156 8.33 -8.63 12.67
CA GLY A 156 9.05 -8.33 13.91
C GLY A 156 8.70 -9.27 15.05
N SER A 157 7.43 -9.65 15.20
CA SER A 157 6.98 -10.63 16.19
C SER A 157 7.51 -12.03 15.92
N LEU A 158 7.57 -12.45 14.66
CA LEU A 158 8.15 -13.73 14.26
C LEU A 158 9.63 -13.80 14.64
N TRP A 159 10.40 -12.78 14.29
CA TRP A 159 11.81 -12.67 14.67
C TRP A 159 11.99 -12.61 16.20
N CYS A 160 11.12 -11.91 16.94
CA CYS A 160 11.13 -11.96 18.41
C CYS A 160 11.00 -13.37 18.97
N ARG A 161 10.15 -14.22 18.37
CA ARG A 161 9.90 -15.59 18.86
C ARG A 161 11.09 -16.52 18.62
N LEU A 162 11.85 -16.29 17.55
CA LEU A 162 13.04 -17.06 17.20
C LEU A 162 14.22 -16.79 18.15
N PHE A 163 14.31 -15.59 18.72
CA PHE A 163 15.41 -15.22 19.62
C PHE A 163 14.97 -15.14 21.09
N PRO A 164 15.44 -16.04 21.99
CA PRO A 164 14.99 -16.13 23.38
C PRO A 164 15.13 -14.85 24.20
N ARG A 165 16.12 -14.01 23.88
CA ARG A 165 16.36 -12.72 24.55
C ARG A 165 15.21 -11.73 24.37
N PHE A 166 14.66 -11.65 23.16
CA PHE A 166 13.54 -10.78 22.83
C PHE A 166 12.24 -11.33 23.38
N ARG A 167 12.06 -12.65 23.31
CA ARG A 167 10.88 -13.35 23.85
C ARG A 167 10.70 -13.17 25.36
N ARG A 168 11.78 -13.06 26.13
CA ARG A 168 11.73 -12.95 27.61
C ARG A 168 11.49 -11.53 28.11
N SER A 169 11.68 -10.49 27.28
CA SER A 169 11.55 -9.09 27.70
C SER A 169 10.51 -8.35 26.87
N GLN A 170 9.40 -8.00 27.52
CA GLN A 170 8.32 -7.22 26.89
C GLN A 170 8.79 -5.82 26.46
N ALA A 171 9.71 -5.21 27.21
CA ALA A 171 10.28 -3.91 26.83
C ALA A 171 11.06 -3.99 25.52
N LEU A 172 11.93 -5.00 25.39
CA LEU A 172 12.73 -5.20 24.18
C LEU A 172 11.86 -5.63 22.98
N GLN A 173 10.81 -6.41 23.23
CA GLN A 173 9.83 -6.77 22.21
C GLN A 173 9.09 -5.54 21.68
N ARG A 174 8.64 -4.62 22.55
CA ARG A 174 8.00 -3.35 22.14
C ARG A 174 8.97 -2.44 21.40
N GLU A 175 10.24 -2.39 21.82
CA GLU A 175 11.28 -1.65 21.10
C GLU A 175 11.46 -2.18 19.66
N LEU A 176 11.47 -3.50 19.48
CA LEU A 176 11.57 -4.12 18.16
C LEU A 176 10.31 -3.88 17.33
N LEU A 177 9.11 -4.01 17.93
CA LEU A 177 7.84 -3.77 17.24
C LEU A 177 7.69 -2.31 16.78
N SER A 178 8.14 -1.35 17.59
CA SER A 178 8.18 0.07 17.20
C SER A 178 9.16 0.29 16.04
N SER A 179 10.34 -0.34 16.09
CA SER A 179 11.31 -0.32 14.97
C SER A 179 10.76 -0.99 13.70
N ALA A 180 9.98 -2.06 13.85
CA ALA A 180 9.32 -2.76 12.76
C ALA A 180 8.19 -1.93 12.15
N ALA A 181 7.39 -1.24 12.98
CA ALA A 181 6.36 -0.33 12.51
C ALA A 181 6.96 0.83 11.69
N ALA A 182 8.06 1.42 12.18
CA ALA A 182 8.83 2.43 11.43
C ALA A 182 9.34 1.89 10.10
N ALA A 183 9.89 0.67 10.08
CA ALA A 183 10.32 0.02 8.84
C ALA A 183 9.15 -0.25 7.90
N GLY A 184 7.99 -0.67 8.41
CA GLY A 184 6.77 -0.92 7.63
C GLY A 184 6.28 0.32 6.88
N MET A 185 6.25 1.47 7.54
CA MET A 185 6.00 2.75 6.85
C MET A 185 7.13 3.11 5.88
N GLY A 186 8.38 2.95 6.32
CA GLY A 186 9.54 3.31 5.52
C GLY A 186 9.55 2.57 4.18
N VAL A 187 9.32 1.24 4.18
CA VAL A 187 9.29 0.43 2.97
C VAL A 187 8.10 0.73 2.08
N ALA A 188 6.94 1.04 2.66
CA ALA A 188 5.73 1.29 1.89
C ALA A 188 5.83 2.58 1.05
N PHE A 189 6.45 3.63 1.61
CA PHE A 189 6.69 4.91 0.94
C PHE A 189 8.09 5.08 0.33
N GLY A 190 9.01 4.14 0.55
CA GLY A 190 10.43 4.30 0.18
C GLY A 190 11.17 5.40 0.96
N ALA A 191 10.66 5.80 2.13
CA ALA A 191 11.13 6.95 2.90
C ALA A 191 11.48 6.56 4.36
N PRO A 192 12.74 6.20 4.67
CA PRO A 192 13.09 5.63 5.97
C PRO A 192 12.94 6.64 7.12
N ILE A 193 13.28 7.92 6.89
CA ILE A 193 13.13 8.99 7.90
C ILE A 193 11.65 9.24 8.20
N GLY A 194 10.81 9.32 7.15
CA GLY A 194 9.36 9.48 7.31
C GLY A 194 8.73 8.36 8.11
N GLY A 195 9.16 7.11 7.89
CA GLY A 195 8.69 5.97 8.68
C GLY A 195 9.06 6.05 10.17
N VAL A 196 10.28 6.52 10.48
CA VAL A 196 10.71 6.72 11.88
C VAL A 196 9.92 7.85 12.55
N LEU A 197 9.72 8.97 11.86
CA LEU A 197 8.93 10.10 12.38
C LEU A 197 7.47 9.68 12.61
N PHE A 198 6.87 8.95 11.67
CA PHE A 198 5.54 8.40 11.86
C PHE A 198 5.45 7.48 13.09
N SER A 199 6.44 6.60 13.28
CA SER A 199 6.44 5.71 14.45
C SER A 199 6.60 6.45 15.78
N LEU A 200 7.29 7.61 15.75
CA LEU A 200 7.47 8.50 16.90
C LEU A 200 6.19 9.31 17.19
N GLU A 201 5.54 9.84 16.16
CA GLU A 201 4.37 10.72 16.29
C GLU A 201 3.08 9.94 16.55
N GLU A 202 2.85 8.85 15.81
CA GLU A 202 1.55 8.18 15.77
C GLU A 202 1.50 6.84 16.48
N ALA A 203 2.58 6.03 16.38
CA ALA A 203 2.56 4.65 16.85
C ALA A 203 2.97 4.49 18.32
N SER A 204 3.91 5.31 18.82
CA SER A 204 4.56 5.09 20.13
C SER A 204 4.39 6.29 21.06
N THR A 205 3.90 6.09 22.28
CA THR A 205 3.82 7.17 23.30
C THR A 205 5.18 7.54 23.89
N TYR A 206 6.13 6.59 23.91
CA TYR A 206 7.48 6.78 24.40
C TYR A 206 8.49 6.21 23.42
N PHE A 207 9.40 7.05 22.92
CA PHE A 207 10.34 6.69 21.87
C PHE A 207 11.74 7.24 22.18
N PRO A 208 12.58 6.48 22.91
CA PRO A 208 13.87 6.98 23.35
C PRO A 208 14.85 7.11 22.16
N PRO A 209 15.84 8.02 22.21
CA PRO A 209 16.77 8.25 21.10
C PRO A 209 17.54 7.01 20.64
N ARG A 210 17.79 6.05 21.55
CA ARG A 210 18.42 4.76 21.19
C ARG A 210 17.53 3.90 20.30
N THR A 211 16.23 3.93 20.51
CA THR A 211 15.24 3.23 19.68
C THR A 211 15.07 3.94 18.34
N MET A 212 15.16 5.27 18.31
CA MET A 212 15.16 6.03 17.06
C MET A 212 16.25 5.58 16.08
N TRP A 213 17.49 5.46 16.55
CA TRP A 213 18.60 4.98 15.70
C TRP A 213 18.40 3.54 15.21
N LYS A 214 17.87 2.67 16.07
CA LYS A 214 17.53 1.28 15.71
C LYS A 214 16.41 1.20 14.67
N ALA A 215 15.37 2.01 14.84
CA ALA A 215 14.26 2.13 13.91
C ALA A 215 14.73 2.68 12.56
N PHE A 216 15.58 3.69 12.57
CA PHE A 216 16.18 4.25 11.35
C PHE A 216 17.02 3.22 10.59
N PHE A 217 17.86 2.46 11.30
CA PHE A 217 18.65 1.38 10.69
C PHE A 217 17.75 0.29 10.10
N CYS A 218 16.75 -0.16 10.85
CA CYS A 218 15.76 -1.16 10.42
C CYS A 218 14.99 -0.69 9.16
N ALA A 219 14.50 0.55 9.17
CA ALA A 219 13.77 1.14 8.05
C ALA A 219 14.67 1.31 6.81
N THR A 220 15.91 1.76 7.00
CA THR A 220 16.86 1.93 5.88
C THR A 220 17.20 0.60 5.24
N ALA A 221 17.41 -0.46 6.03
CA ALA A 221 17.64 -1.81 5.50
C ALA A 221 16.45 -2.31 4.67
N GLY A 222 15.22 -2.07 5.15
CA GLY A 222 14.01 -2.41 4.40
C GLY A 222 13.87 -1.61 3.11
N VAL A 223 14.05 -0.29 3.15
CA VAL A 223 13.93 0.57 1.96
C VAL A 223 14.98 0.23 0.93
N ALA A 224 16.22 -0.02 1.35
CA ALA A 224 17.29 -0.48 0.45
C ALA A 224 16.92 -1.81 -0.22
N THR A 225 16.24 -2.71 0.51
CA THR A 225 15.75 -3.97 -0.04
C THR A 225 14.66 -3.73 -1.09
N VAL A 226 13.67 -2.86 -0.82
CA VAL A 226 12.64 -2.50 -1.82
C VAL A 226 13.27 -1.89 -3.07
N GLN A 227 14.21 -0.95 -2.90
CA GLN A 227 14.93 -0.34 -4.02
C GLN A 227 15.73 -1.36 -4.82
N TYR A 228 16.32 -2.37 -4.17
CA TYR A 228 17.01 -3.45 -4.87
C TYR A 228 16.05 -4.25 -5.74
N PHE A 229 14.88 -4.64 -5.21
CA PHE A 229 13.90 -5.41 -5.98
C PHE A 229 13.21 -4.59 -7.08
N HIS A 230 12.94 -3.29 -6.87
CA HIS A 230 12.27 -2.45 -7.87
C HIS A 230 13.19 -2.02 -9.02
N ARG A 231 14.52 -2.04 -8.81
CA ARG A 231 15.48 -1.83 -9.91
C ARG A 231 15.51 -2.97 -10.92
N LEU A 232 14.97 -4.14 -10.59
CA LEU A 232 14.97 -5.32 -11.47
C LEU A 232 13.93 -5.24 -12.61
N PRO A 233 12.72 -4.66 -12.43
CA PRO A 233 11.69 -4.66 -13.48
C PRO A 233 11.51 -3.32 -14.22
N VAL A 234 11.67 -2.15 -13.61
CA VAL A 234 11.23 -0.87 -14.23
C VAL A 234 12.07 0.30 -13.74
N SER A 235 12.81 0.93 -14.66
CA SER A 235 13.44 2.28 -14.61
C SER A 235 14.15 2.69 -13.30
N GLY A 236 15.43 3.05 -13.38
CA GLY A 236 16.32 3.39 -12.25
C GLY A 236 15.98 4.63 -11.40
N LYS A 237 14.70 4.95 -11.18
CA LYS A 237 14.21 6.03 -10.34
C LYS A 237 14.18 5.59 -8.87
N LEU A 238 14.80 6.39 -7.99
CA LEU A 238 14.95 6.08 -6.56
C LEU A 238 13.71 6.44 -5.71
N ALA A 239 12.81 7.28 -6.23
CA ALA A 239 11.61 7.75 -5.55
C ALA A 239 10.35 7.36 -6.33
N LEU A 240 9.28 7.00 -5.60
CA LEU A 240 8.00 6.57 -6.17
C LEU A 240 7.34 7.65 -7.04
N PHE A 241 7.59 8.93 -6.70
CA PHE A 241 7.13 10.10 -7.45
C PHE A 241 8.29 11.08 -7.62
N GLU A 242 8.81 11.20 -8.84
CA GLU A 242 9.86 12.16 -9.18
C GLU A 242 9.22 13.41 -9.79
N VAL A 243 9.40 14.56 -9.14
CA VAL A 243 8.85 15.85 -9.59
C VAL A 243 9.99 16.77 -10.00
N HIS A 244 9.96 17.24 -11.24
CA HIS A 244 10.94 18.19 -11.76
C HIS A 244 10.40 19.61 -11.59
N PHE A 245 10.94 20.35 -10.63
CA PHE A 245 10.53 21.74 -10.40
C PHE A 245 11.25 22.68 -11.38
N HIS A 246 10.50 23.31 -12.28
CA HIS A 246 11.04 24.30 -13.22
C HIS A 246 11.17 25.72 -12.64
N SER A 247 10.46 26.03 -11.55
CA SER A 247 10.47 27.34 -10.89
C SER A 247 10.44 27.19 -9.37
N GLN A 248 11.13 28.08 -8.67
CA GLN A 248 11.06 28.16 -7.21
C GLN A 248 9.77 28.89 -6.80
N TRP A 249 9.22 28.52 -5.64
CA TRP A 249 8.05 29.17 -5.07
C TRP A 249 8.36 30.64 -4.73
N LYS A 250 7.36 31.50 -4.87
CA LYS A 250 7.49 32.92 -4.55
C LYS A 250 6.76 33.23 -3.24
N TRP A 251 7.29 34.15 -2.44
CA TRP A 251 6.73 34.40 -1.09
C TRP A 251 5.25 34.80 -1.10
N PHE A 252 4.77 35.47 -2.16
CA PHE A 252 3.37 35.89 -2.29
C PHE A 252 2.40 34.72 -2.50
N GLU A 253 2.89 33.51 -2.80
CA GLU A 253 2.09 32.30 -2.96
C GLU A 253 1.77 31.64 -1.59
N MET A 254 2.45 32.07 -0.52
CA MET A 254 2.27 31.53 0.84
C MET A 254 0.83 31.62 1.38
N PRO A 255 0.09 32.74 1.21
CA PRO A 255 -1.31 32.81 1.60
C PRO A 255 -2.16 31.75 0.88
N THR A 256 -1.90 31.48 -0.40
CA THR A 256 -2.62 30.45 -1.16
C THR A 256 -2.33 29.05 -0.60
N PHE A 257 -1.07 28.74 -0.26
CA PHE A 257 -0.72 27.48 0.38
C PHE A 257 -1.39 27.32 1.76
N ALA A 258 -1.50 28.40 2.54
CA ALA A 258 -2.21 28.40 3.81
C ALA A 258 -3.71 28.12 3.63
N VAL A 259 -4.35 28.72 2.62
CA VAL A 259 -5.77 28.47 2.29
C VAL A 259 -5.98 27.02 1.88
N ILE A 260 -5.11 26.46 1.02
CA ILE A 260 -5.17 25.05 0.61
C ILE A 260 -5.02 24.13 1.83
N GLY A 261 -4.10 24.43 2.74
CA GLY A 261 -3.93 23.69 3.99
C GLY A 261 -5.17 23.73 4.90
N ALA A 262 -5.78 24.90 5.04
CA ALA A 262 -7.02 25.07 5.82
C ALA A 262 -8.19 24.29 5.22
N LEU A 263 -8.37 24.37 3.88
CA LEU A 263 -9.38 23.60 3.16
C LEU A 263 -9.14 22.09 3.29
N GLY A 264 -7.88 21.64 3.19
CA GLY A 264 -7.49 20.26 3.41
C GLY A 264 -7.86 19.77 4.83
N GLY A 265 -7.65 20.59 5.85
CA GLY A 265 -8.06 20.29 7.22
C GLY A 265 -9.57 20.18 7.40
N ILE A 266 -10.35 21.09 6.80
CA ILE A 266 -11.82 21.06 6.84
C ILE A 266 -12.38 19.82 6.13
N LEU A 267 -11.88 19.53 4.92
CA LEU A 267 -12.28 18.35 4.15
C LEU A 267 -11.87 17.06 4.86
N GLY A 268 -10.67 17.02 5.45
CA GLY A 268 -10.20 15.89 6.25
C GLY A 268 -11.10 15.62 7.46
N SER A 269 -11.52 16.67 8.18
CA SER A 269 -12.48 16.55 9.29
C SER A 269 -13.83 16.00 8.84
N LEU A 270 -14.33 16.45 7.68
CA LEU A 270 -15.55 15.91 7.08
C LEU A 270 -15.41 14.42 6.74
N VAL A 271 -14.30 14.02 6.11
CA VAL A 271 -14.02 12.62 5.77
C VAL A 271 -13.98 11.75 7.02
N ILE A 272 -13.31 12.20 8.10
CA ILE A 272 -13.27 11.46 9.37
C ILE A 272 -14.69 11.27 9.93
N ARG A 273 -15.52 12.32 9.94
CA ARG A 273 -16.92 12.24 10.41
C ARG A 273 -17.74 11.26 9.58
N LEU A 274 -17.58 11.27 8.25
CA LEU A 274 -18.26 10.33 7.36
C LEU A 274 -17.82 8.88 7.62
N ILE A 275 -16.52 8.63 7.76
CA ILE A 275 -16.00 7.29 8.09
C ILE A 275 -16.58 6.79 9.42
N LEU A 276 -16.62 7.63 10.45
CA LEU A 276 -17.19 7.28 11.74
C LEU A 276 -18.71 7.04 11.66
N PHE A 277 -19.43 7.85 10.88
CA PHE A 277 -20.86 7.66 10.63
C PHE A 277 -21.16 6.32 9.95
N PHE A 278 -20.48 6.02 8.83
CA PHE A 278 -20.66 4.74 8.12
C PHE A 278 -20.21 3.54 8.94
N SER A 279 -19.14 3.67 9.74
CA SER A 279 -18.70 2.64 10.67
C SER A 279 -19.74 2.36 11.77
N SER A 280 -20.38 3.41 12.30
CA SER A 280 -21.50 3.27 13.25
C SER A 280 -22.71 2.61 12.61
N LEU A 281 -23.09 3.05 11.41
CA LEU A 281 -24.21 2.49 10.64
C LEU A 281 -24.00 1.00 10.33
N ARG A 282 -22.78 0.59 9.97
CA ARG A 282 -22.47 -0.84 9.71
C ARG A 282 -22.64 -1.68 10.97
N LYS A 283 -22.36 -1.14 12.16
CA LYS A 283 -22.53 -1.86 13.44
C LYS A 283 -23.99 -2.01 13.85
N THR A 284 -24.86 -1.05 13.52
CA THR A 284 -26.28 -1.05 13.91
C THR A 284 -27.23 -1.64 12.88
N SER A 285 -26.80 -1.71 11.61
CA SER A 285 -27.61 -2.22 10.49
C SER A 285 -27.33 -3.70 10.17
N SER A 286 -28.21 -4.30 9.37
CA SER A 286 -28.11 -5.69 8.88
C SER A 286 -26.86 -5.97 8.01
N LEU A 287 -26.16 -4.93 7.55
CA LEU A 287 -24.93 -5.05 6.75
C LEU A 287 -23.81 -5.83 7.48
N ASN A 288 -23.80 -5.83 8.82
CA ASN A 288 -22.83 -6.60 9.58
C ASN A 288 -22.89 -8.11 9.31
N HIS A 289 -24.07 -8.64 8.98
CA HIS A 289 -24.25 -10.08 8.77
C HIS A 289 -23.73 -10.57 7.42
N HIS A 290 -23.62 -9.69 6.42
CA HIS A 290 -23.25 -10.06 5.05
C HIS A 290 -22.11 -9.18 4.48
N PRO A 291 -20.89 -9.24 5.06
CA PRO A 291 -19.77 -8.39 4.64
C PRO A 291 -19.28 -8.69 3.21
N VAL A 292 -19.36 -9.94 2.75
CA VAL A 292 -18.90 -10.32 1.41
C VAL A 292 -19.82 -9.76 0.32
N SER A 293 -21.15 -9.80 0.53
CA SER A 293 -22.09 -9.22 -0.44
C SER A 293 -22.03 -7.69 -0.47
N GLU A 294 -21.74 -7.05 0.68
CA GLU A 294 -21.48 -5.60 0.73
C GLU A 294 -20.29 -5.24 -0.17
N ILE A 295 -19.16 -5.96 -0.04
CA ILE A 295 -17.97 -5.71 -0.85
C ILE A 295 -18.22 -5.95 -2.34
N ILE A 296 -18.94 -7.02 -2.69
CA ILE A 296 -19.34 -7.28 -4.09
C ILE A 296 -20.15 -6.12 -4.65
N THR A 297 -21.14 -5.63 -3.89
CA THR A 297 -22.00 -4.52 -4.32
C THR A 297 -21.20 -3.23 -4.49
N ILE A 298 -20.33 -2.89 -3.53
CA ILE A 298 -19.47 -1.71 -3.62
C ILE A 298 -18.55 -1.81 -4.84
N CYS A 299 -17.90 -2.96 -5.04
CA CYS A 299 -16.96 -3.16 -6.13
C CYS A 299 -17.65 -3.10 -7.52
N LEU A 300 -18.88 -3.61 -7.64
CA LEU A 300 -19.68 -3.47 -8.87
C LEU A 300 -20.00 -1.99 -9.18
N ILE A 301 -20.43 -1.23 -8.16
CA ILE A 301 -20.71 0.20 -8.32
C ILE A 301 -19.44 0.96 -8.68
N THR A 302 -18.34 0.72 -7.96
CA THR A 302 -17.03 1.33 -8.26
C THR A 302 -16.57 1.01 -9.67
N SER A 303 -16.73 -0.23 -10.12
CA SER A 303 -16.34 -0.65 -11.47
C SER A 303 -17.15 0.04 -12.55
N ALA A 304 -18.47 0.20 -12.35
CA ALA A 304 -19.33 0.94 -13.26
C ALA A 304 -18.91 2.41 -13.37
N ILE A 305 -18.59 3.06 -12.26
CA ILE A 305 -18.14 4.46 -12.24
C ILE A 305 -16.76 4.60 -12.90
N HIS A 306 -15.80 3.75 -12.52
CA HIS A 306 -14.43 3.79 -13.05
C HIS A 306 -14.41 3.55 -14.55
N TRP A 307 -15.30 2.72 -15.07
CA TRP A 307 -15.39 2.52 -16.52
C TRP A 307 -15.67 3.82 -17.27
N HIS A 308 -16.50 4.73 -16.75
CA HIS A 308 -16.79 5.99 -17.44
C HIS A 308 -15.66 7.02 -17.34
N ILE A 309 -14.74 6.86 -16.38
CA ILE A 309 -13.67 7.83 -16.13
C ILE A 309 -12.32 7.14 -16.38
N PRO A 310 -11.68 7.34 -17.54
CA PRO A 310 -10.40 6.68 -17.88
C PRO A 310 -9.32 6.86 -16.82
N LEU A 311 -9.29 8.03 -16.17
CA LEU A 311 -8.37 8.38 -15.09
C LEU A 311 -8.56 7.55 -13.81
N LEU A 312 -9.70 6.87 -13.62
CA LEU A 312 -9.95 6.02 -12.45
C LEU A 312 -9.79 4.52 -12.75
N ARG A 313 -9.52 4.14 -14.02
CA ARG A 313 -9.38 2.72 -14.41
C ARG A 313 -8.05 2.10 -13.99
N GLY A 314 -7.00 2.91 -13.82
CA GLY A 314 -5.68 2.46 -13.37
C GLY A 314 -5.54 2.39 -11.86
N GLY A 315 -4.35 2.00 -11.40
CA GLY A 315 -4.03 1.96 -9.97
C GLY A 315 -3.93 3.36 -9.35
N THR A 316 -4.27 3.48 -8.07
CA THR A 316 -4.19 4.73 -7.29
C THR A 316 -2.80 5.37 -7.33
N ASN A 317 -1.73 4.56 -7.32
CA ASN A 317 -0.36 5.07 -7.42
C ASN A 317 -0.09 5.71 -8.79
N GLY A 318 -0.60 5.11 -9.87
CA GLY A 318 -0.56 5.73 -11.20
C GLY A 318 -1.30 7.06 -11.22
N LEU A 319 -2.45 7.16 -10.55
CA LEU A 319 -3.25 8.39 -10.46
C LEU A 319 -2.46 9.52 -9.78
N ILE A 320 -1.82 9.22 -8.66
CA ILE A 320 -0.99 10.18 -7.94
C ILE A 320 0.21 10.60 -8.80
N ALA A 321 0.86 9.66 -9.49
CA ALA A 321 1.96 9.97 -10.41
C ALA A 321 1.51 10.89 -11.55
N ALA A 322 0.32 10.68 -12.10
CA ALA A 322 -0.25 11.53 -13.14
C ALA A 322 -0.54 12.95 -12.66
N LEU A 323 -0.95 13.14 -11.40
CA LEU A 323 -1.16 14.48 -10.81
C LEU A 323 0.14 15.30 -10.70
N PHE A 324 1.29 14.64 -10.65
CA PHE A 324 2.60 15.29 -10.64
C PHE A 324 3.21 15.47 -12.03
N SER A 325 2.53 15.03 -13.10
CA SER A 325 3.03 15.19 -14.46
C SER A 325 2.75 16.60 -15.00
N ASP A 326 3.74 17.21 -15.64
CA ASP A 326 3.57 18.52 -16.27
C ASP A 326 2.68 18.41 -17.51
N CYS A 327 1.64 19.23 -17.56
CA CYS A 327 0.82 19.42 -18.75
C CYS A 327 1.61 20.18 -19.83
N SER A 328 2.48 19.52 -20.59
CA SER A 328 3.09 20.15 -21.77
C SER A 328 2.06 20.25 -22.90
N LEU A 329 1.81 21.46 -23.39
CA LEU A 329 0.85 21.77 -24.46
C LEU A 329 1.19 21.13 -25.83
N ASP A 330 2.37 20.51 -25.99
CA ASP A 330 2.83 19.87 -27.23
C ASP A 330 2.44 18.40 -27.37
N GLN A 331 1.73 17.82 -26.39
CA GLN A 331 1.37 16.41 -26.42
C GLN A 331 -0.02 16.22 -27.04
N GLY A 332 -0.05 15.62 -28.23
CA GLY A 332 -1.27 15.33 -28.98
C GLY A 332 -2.34 14.55 -28.18
N PRO A 333 -3.59 14.51 -28.69
CA PRO A 333 -4.78 14.05 -27.95
C PRO A 333 -4.71 12.61 -27.40
N GLU A 334 -3.80 11.77 -27.89
CA GLU A 334 -3.60 10.39 -27.41
C GLU A 334 -3.03 10.26 -25.99
N ARG A 335 -2.38 11.31 -25.43
CA ARG A 335 -1.86 11.22 -24.05
C ARG A 335 -2.90 11.51 -22.97
N ARG A 336 -4.13 11.90 -23.34
CA ARG A 336 -5.24 12.04 -22.39
C ARG A 336 -5.79 10.67 -22.00
N GLY A 337 -5.07 9.93 -21.17
CA GLY A 337 -5.54 8.67 -20.58
C GLY A 337 -4.56 7.51 -20.60
N VAL A 338 -3.33 7.72 -21.08
CA VAL A 338 -2.28 6.70 -21.00
C VAL A 338 -1.56 6.89 -19.67
N TRP A 339 -1.74 5.90 -18.79
CA TRP A 339 -0.90 5.73 -17.61
C TRP A 339 0.57 5.61 -18.05
N PRO A 340 1.50 6.37 -17.43
CA PRO A 340 2.93 6.15 -17.66
C PRO A 340 3.34 4.71 -17.37
#